data_AF-W4V7P4-F1
#
_entry.id   AF-W4V7P4-F1
#
_cell.length_a   1.000
_cell.length_b   1.000
_cell.length_c   1.000
_cell.angle_alpha   90.00
_cell.angle_beta   90.00
_cell.angle_gamma   90.00
#
_symmetry.space_group_name_H-M   'P 1'
#
loop_
_entity.id
_entity.type
_entity.pdbx_description
1 polymer ?
#
loop_
_entity_poly.entity_id
_entity_poly.type
_entity_poly.pdbx_seq_one_letter_code
_entity_poly.pdbx_strand_id
1 'polypeptide(L)' 'MVNKRLDRARKEIAYVSNYDYIIVNDNLKEAVEGLRSIIKAEKLKLKRNREILVKFQKD' A
#
# COMPACT_ATOMS: atom_id res chain seq x y z
N MET A 1 26.38 9.28 -12.60
CA MET A 1 25.57 8.91 -11.42
C MET A 1 24.07 8.88 -11.73
N VAL A 2 23.52 9.91 -12.40
CA VAL A 2 22.09 10.01 -12.80
C VAL A 2 21.62 8.83 -13.66
N ASN A 3 22.39 8.45 -14.70
CA ASN A 3 22.00 7.35 -15.59
C ASN A 3 21.82 6.01 -14.86
N LYS A 4 22.65 5.69 -13.86
CA LYS A 4 22.50 4.47 -13.05
C LYS A 4 21.25 4.48 -12.18
N ARG A 5 20.78 5.65 -11.71
CA ARG A 5 19.54 5.79 -10.94
C ARG A 5 18.31 5.63 -11.83
N LEU A 6 18.33 6.24 -13.02
CA LEU A 6 17.26 6.12 -14.01
C LEU A 6 17.10 4.67 -14.51
N ASP A 7 18.21 3.96 -14.73
CA ASP A 7 18.16 2.56 -15.14
C ASP A 7 17.59 1.63 -14.07
N ARG A 8 17.87 1.90 -12.79
CA ARG A 8 17.25 1.18 -11.67
C ARG A 8 15.75 1.47 -11.56
N ALA A 9 15.36 2.75 -11.64
CA ALA A 9 13.95 3.13 -11.61
C ALA A 9 13.15 2.47 -12.76
N ARG A 10 13.72 2.39 -13.97
CA ARG A 10 13.10 1.67 -15.10
C ARG A 10 12.93 0.18 -14.82
N LYS A 11 13.93 -0.46 -14.23
CA LYS A 11 13.83 -1.88 -13.83
C LYS A 11 12.83 -2.09 -12.71
N GLU A 12 12.73 -1.18 -11.75
CA GLU A 12 11.76 -1.24 -10.64
C GLU A 12 10.31 -1.04 -11.14
N ILE A 13 10.09 -0.13 -12.09
CA ILE A 13 8.77 0.06 -12.74
C ILE A 13 8.33 -1.21 -13.48
N ALA A 14 9.25 -1.98 -14.05
CA ALA A 14 8.90 -3.25 -14.70
C ALA A 14 8.28 -4.28 -13.74
N TYR A 15 8.52 -4.16 -12.43
CA TYR A 15 7.93 -5.02 -11.39
C TYR A 15 6.74 -4.37 -10.68
N VAL A 16 6.27 -3.21 -11.14
CA VAL A 16 5.18 -2.47 -10.47
C VAL A 16 3.88 -3.28 -10.41
N SER A 17 3.69 -4.20 -11.37
CA SER A 17 2.56 -5.14 -11.41
C SER A 17 2.48 -6.07 -10.20
N ASN A 18 3.56 -6.22 -9.43
CA ASN A 18 3.63 -7.09 -8.25
C ASN A 18 3.29 -6.37 -6.94
N TYR A 19 2.94 -5.09 -7.00
CA TYR A 19 2.60 -4.29 -5.83
C TYR A 19 1.13 -3.85 -5.87
N ASP A 20 0.46 -3.90 -4.72
CA ASP A 20 -0.94 -3.49 -4.61
C ASP A 20 -1.13 -1.95 -4.58
N TYR A 21 -0.10 -1.21 -4.17
CA TYR A 21 -0.13 0.24 -3.99
C TYR A 21 1.19 0.90 -4.40
N ILE A 22 1.12 2.11 -4.92
CA ILE A 22 2.26 2.98 -5.25
C ILE A 22 2.12 4.28 -4.46
N ILE A 23 3.22 4.76 -3.88
CA ILE A 23 3.29 6.05 -3.19
C ILE A 23 4.38 6.88 -3.87
N VAL A 24 4.02 8.04 -4.42
CA VAL A 24 4.96 9.01 -4.96
C VAL A 24 5.48 9.87 -3.81
N ASN A 25 6.79 9.82 -3.55
CA ASN A 25 7.42 10.54 -2.45
C ASN A 25 8.02 11.87 -2.89
N ASP A 26 7.19 12.75 -3.44
CA ASP A 26 7.59 14.12 -3.80
C ASP A 26 7.54 15.02 -2.56
N ASN A 27 6.54 14.80 -1.69
CA ASN A 27 6.42 15.44 -0.40
C ASN A 27 6.36 14.37 0.71
N LEU A 28 7.30 14.44 1.66
CA LEU A 28 7.40 13.46 2.73
C LEU A 28 6.13 13.37 3.60
N LYS A 29 5.51 14.52 3.90
CA LYS A 29 4.31 14.56 4.74
C LYS A 29 3.13 13.87 4.04
N GLU A 30 2.94 14.15 2.75
CA GLU A 30 1.88 13.54 1.95
C GLU A 30 2.12 12.04 1.73
N ALA A 31 3.36 11.63 1.49
CA ALA A 31 3.71 10.23 1.33
C ALA A 31 3.44 9.42 2.61
N VAL A 32 3.77 9.97 3.78
CA VAL A 32 3.50 9.34 5.08
C VAL A 32 2.00 9.24 5.34
N GLU A 33 1.23 10.29 5.02
CA GLU A 33 -0.23 10.26 5.17
C GLU A 33 -0.89 9.26 4.20
N GLY A 34 -0.39 9.16 2.97
CA GLY A 34 -0.79 8.14 2.00
C GLY A 34 -0.54 6.72 2.53
N LEU A 35 0.64 6.47 3.08
CA LEU A 35 0.99 5.18 3.68
C LEU A 35 0.07 4.84 4.87
N ARG A 36 -0.16 5.80 5.77
CA ARG A 36 -1.08 5.61 6.92
C ARG A 36 -2.50 5.28 6.45
N SER A 37 -2.97 5.95 5.41
CA SER A 37 -4.28 5.73 4.82
C SER A 37 -4.42 4.31 4.26
N ILE A 38 -3.40 3.83 3.53
CA ILE A 38 -3.37 2.45 3.01
C ILE A 38 -3.45 1.45 4.16
N ILE A 39 -2.60 1.59 5.19
CA ILE A 39 -2.60 0.68 6.35
C ILE A 39 -3.97 0.68 7.06
N LYS A 40 -4.60 1.85 7.21
CA LYS A 40 -5.93 1.97 7.81
C LYS A 40 -6.98 1.24 6.97
N ALA A 41 -6.99 1.44 5.65
CA ALA A 41 -7.91 0.76 4.75
C ALA A 41 -7.71 -0.77 4.78
N GLU A 42 -6.46 -1.25 4.76
CA GLU A 42 -6.15 -2.69 4.88
C GLU A 42 -6.69 -3.29 6.18
N LYS A 43 -6.58 -2.56 7.30
CA LYS A 43 -7.13 -3.00 8.59
C LYS A 43 -8.65 -3.09 8.59
N LEU A 44 -9.34 -2.28 7.79
CA LEU A 44 -10.81 -2.27 7.69
C LEU A 44 -11.35 -3.31 6.69
N LYS A 45 -10.49 -3.96 5.89
CA LYS A 45 -10.94 -4.98 4.94
C LYS A 45 -11.70 -6.10 5.66
N LEU A 46 -12.83 -6.49 5.06
CA LEU A 46 -13.67 -7.59 5.51
C LEU A 46 -12.87 -8.87 5.78
N LYS A 47 -11.91 -9.20 4.90
CA LYS A 47 -11.03 -10.37 5.02
C LYS A 47 -10.30 -10.44 6.38
N ARG A 48 -9.92 -9.30 6.96
CA ARG A 48 -9.23 -9.23 8.26
C ARG A 48 -10.16 -9.16 9.47
N ASN A 49 -11.44 -8.84 9.26
CA ASN A 49 -12.43 -8.64 10.33
C ASN A 49 -13.54 -9.70 10.33
N ARG A 50 -13.36 -10.83 9.64
CA ARG A 50 -14.39 -11.88 9.54
C ARG A 50 -14.86 -12.39 10.90
N GLU A 51 -13.97 -12.43 11.88
CA GLU A 51 -14.29 -12.86 13.25
C GLU A 51 -15.34 -11.97 13.93
N ILE A 52 -15.36 -10.67 13.60
CA ILE A 52 -16.35 -9.74 14.13
C ILE A 52 -17.74 -10.15 13.65
N LEU A 53 -17.90 -10.48 12.37
CA LEU A 53 -19.19 -10.92 11.81
C LEU A 53 -19.65 -12.26 12.38
N VAL A 54 -18.73 -13.19 12.60
CA VAL A 54 -19.05 -14.50 13.21
C VAL A 54 -19.58 -14.34 14.63
N LYS A 55 -19.10 -13.35 15.39
CA LYS A 55 -19.62 -13.06 16.73
C LYS A 55 -21.07 -12.57 16.72
N PHE A 56 -21.46 -11.75 15.74
CA PHE A 56 -22.82 -11.20 15.64
C PHE A 56 -23.84 -12.11 14.95
N GLN A 57 -23.43 -13.23 14.34
CA GLN A 57 -24.34 -14.22 13.73
C GLN A 57 -24.76 -15.33 14.70
N LYS A 58 -24.22 -15.35 15.92
CA LYS A 58 -24.50 -16.36 16.96
C LYS A 58 -25.48 -15.90 18.04
N ASP A 59 -26.00 -14.69 17.91
CA ASP A 59 -27.14 -14.15 18.66
C ASP A 59 -28.42 -14.26 17.81
#